data_AF-A0A7R8Z1I5-F1
#
_entry.id   AF-A0A7R8Z1I5-F1
#
_cell.length_a   1.000
_cell.length_b   1.000
_cell.length_c   1.000
_cell.angle_alpha   90.00
_cell.angle_beta   90.00
_cell.angle_gamma   90.00
#
_symmetry.space_group_name_H-M   'P 1'
#
loop_
_entity.id
_entity.type
_entity.pdbx_description
1 polymer ?
#
loop_
_entity_poly.entity_id
_entity_poly.type
_entity_poly.pdbx_seq_one_letter_code
_entity_poly.pdbx_strand_id
1 'polypeptide(L)'
;MRILGLGLAGCNKFCGLMDLTKNFVTKTTYSDYIHRIVTKVKETAENFFSFAAEEEKKLTKKYENKDEITASGDGTWQKQGFNSLYGVTSLIGHWTGKVFDIFISSLFCQLCVIWRKKLTPIEFEEWFEEHESSGQCTANHSGASGNMEVNAVIEMFKRSVEKHDVKIGNYVGDGDSKTYGNLIKAKPYGDDLIVAKKECVGHVQKRMGTRPRDLVKSHVGEVPIKTGKNAGKKRRVKTLGDKGKLTAITIDNLSRYYGSAIRNNCDSVQKMKDAIWSTFFHQQSTDAHPQHEKCMSGEKSWCPYQRALATTGVENFKHDYSPLPQDVIDAIEPIYKDLTDEKLLERCIGGYTQNANESLNHMIWEIAPKKLSGSLPIVEFAANIAAVTFNEGLGALLSCKHDLGIGLEPSAHAYVKEVDAERIGRAEFNATTQTKEARIQERLDKKMKEDQYIAEGTVLYGAGIDDSV
;
A
#
# COMPACT_ATOMS: atom_id res chain seq x y z
N MET A 1 -14.98 17.24 -14.56
CA MET A 1 -13.69 17.99 -14.52
C MET A 1 -12.89 17.79 -13.24
N ARG A 2 -13.45 17.95 -12.03
CA ARG A 2 -12.67 17.76 -10.80
C ARG A 2 -12.24 16.30 -10.57
N ILE A 3 -13.14 15.34 -10.80
CA ILE A 3 -12.84 13.89 -10.76
C ILE A 3 -11.66 13.53 -11.69
N LEU A 4 -11.46 14.28 -12.78
CA LEU A 4 -10.37 14.09 -13.74
C LEU A 4 -9.06 14.82 -13.34
N GLY A 5 -8.99 15.43 -12.15
CA GLY A 5 -7.82 16.18 -11.69
C GLY A 5 -7.62 17.58 -12.32
N LEU A 6 -8.51 18.04 -13.19
CA LEU A 6 -8.31 19.27 -13.99
C LEU A 6 -8.83 20.55 -13.33
N GLY A 7 -9.94 20.46 -12.60
CA GLY A 7 -10.55 21.61 -11.91
C GLY A 7 -11.05 22.75 -12.83
N LEU A 8 -11.02 23.99 -12.33
CA LEU A 8 -11.49 25.19 -13.05
C LEU A 8 -10.70 25.44 -14.34
N ALA A 9 -9.39 25.23 -14.34
CA ALA A 9 -8.57 25.38 -15.54
C ALA A 9 -9.02 24.41 -16.65
N GLY A 10 -9.38 23.18 -16.29
CA GLY A 10 -10.00 22.22 -17.21
C GLY A 10 -11.34 22.69 -17.74
N CYS A 11 -12.22 23.20 -16.87
CA CYS A 11 -13.50 23.78 -17.29
C CYS A 11 -13.29 24.91 -18.29
N ASN A 12 -12.40 25.86 -18.00
CA ASN A 12 -12.13 27.01 -18.86
C ASN A 12 -11.57 26.58 -20.21
N LYS A 13 -10.63 25.61 -20.22
CA LYS A 13 -10.07 25.07 -21.47
C LYS A 13 -11.13 24.38 -22.31
N PHE A 14 -11.95 23.52 -21.71
CA PHE A 14 -13.04 22.83 -22.41
C PHE A 14 -14.05 23.83 -22.98
N CYS A 15 -14.54 24.76 -22.14
CA CYS A 15 -15.52 25.75 -22.56
C CYS A 15 -14.98 26.62 -23.69
N GLY A 16 -13.76 27.13 -23.58
CA GLY A 16 -13.15 27.96 -24.60
C GLY A 16 -12.90 27.23 -25.94
N LEU A 17 -12.66 25.92 -25.93
CA LEU A 17 -12.49 25.12 -27.15
C LEU A 17 -13.83 24.72 -27.81
N MET A 18 -14.92 24.71 -27.03
CA MET A 18 -16.28 24.40 -27.51
C MET A 18 -17.06 25.65 -27.88
N ASP A 19 -16.37 26.78 -28.09
CA ASP A 19 -16.97 28.11 -28.34
C ASP A 19 -18.00 28.56 -27.30
N LEU A 20 -17.90 28.02 -26.07
CA LEU A 20 -18.64 28.55 -24.92
C LEU A 20 -17.89 29.77 -24.38
N THR A 21 -18.64 30.77 -23.90
CA THR A 21 -18.03 32.03 -23.44
C THR A 21 -16.90 31.78 -22.44
N LYS A 22 -15.78 32.51 -22.56
CA LYS A 22 -14.61 32.35 -21.66
C LYS A 22 -14.93 32.55 -20.17
N ASN A 23 -16.07 33.18 -19.88
CA ASN A 23 -16.57 33.50 -18.55
C ASN A 23 -17.72 32.58 -18.11
N PHE A 24 -17.99 31.48 -18.83
CA PHE A 24 -19.10 30.57 -18.57
C PHE A 24 -19.11 30.07 -17.11
N VAL A 25 -17.92 29.83 -16.52
CA VAL A 25 -17.78 29.57 -15.09
C VAL A 25 -16.76 30.53 -14.48
N THR A 26 -17.24 31.54 -13.78
CA THR A 26 -16.36 32.44 -13.02
C THR A 26 -15.73 31.70 -11.83
N LYS A 27 -14.61 32.23 -11.31
CA LYS A 27 -13.95 31.65 -10.11
C LYS A 27 -14.88 31.61 -8.90
N THR A 28 -15.69 32.65 -8.71
CA THR A 28 -16.66 32.74 -7.60
C THR A 28 -17.72 31.67 -7.74
N THR A 29 -18.39 31.62 -8.90
CA THR A 29 -19.40 30.59 -9.21
C THR A 29 -18.84 29.18 -9.06
N TYR A 30 -17.62 28.93 -9.55
CA TYR A 30 -16.96 27.64 -9.38
C TYR A 30 -16.77 27.27 -7.91
N SER A 31 -16.32 28.23 -7.09
CA SER A 31 -16.07 28.00 -5.67
C SER A 31 -17.37 27.69 -4.93
N ASP A 32 -18.44 28.41 -5.22
CA ASP A 32 -19.78 28.18 -4.64
C ASP A 32 -20.30 26.78 -4.97
N TYR A 33 -20.18 26.36 -6.24
CA TYR A 33 -20.57 24.99 -6.63
C TYR A 33 -19.70 23.93 -5.96
N ILE A 34 -18.38 24.14 -5.85
CA ILE A 34 -17.50 23.18 -5.18
C ILE A 34 -17.91 23.00 -3.72
N HIS A 35 -18.21 24.07 -2.98
CA HIS A 35 -18.67 23.96 -1.60
C HIS A 35 -19.97 23.15 -1.47
N ARG A 36 -20.96 23.42 -2.33
CA ARG A 36 -22.22 22.65 -2.37
C ARG A 36 -21.98 21.18 -2.70
N ILE A 37 -21.12 20.93 -3.70
CA ILE A 37 -20.79 19.58 -4.14
C ILE A 37 -20.09 18.79 -3.04
N VAL A 38 -19.07 19.38 -2.40
CA VAL A 38 -18.33 18.74 -1.31
C VAL A 38 -19.26 18.35 -0.17
N THR A 39 -20.14 19.26 0.23
CA THR A 39 -21.10 19.03 1.32
C THR A 39 -21.96 17.82 1.02
N LYS A 40 -22.59 17.76 -0.17
CA LYS A 40 -23.45 16.64 -0.54
C LYS A 40 -22.70 15.33 -0.71
N VAL A 41 -21.54 15.37 -1.36
CA VAL A 41 -20.69 14.18 -1.52
C VAL A 41 -20.26 13.60 -0.18
N LYS A 42 -19.96 14.45 0.81
CA LYS A 42 -19.61 14.02 2.16
C LYS A 42 -20.79 13.31 2.84
N GLU A 43 -21.98 13.89 2.78
CA GLU A 43 -23.22 13.27 3.30
C GLU A 43 -23.45 11.89 2.66
N THR A 44 -23.32 11.80 1.33
CA THR A 44 -23.43 10.51 0.62
C THR A 44 -22.36 9.52 1.08
N ALA A 45 -21.11 9.97 1.22
CA ALA A 45 -19.99 9.12 1.61
C ALA A 45 -20.14 8.57 3.03
N GLU A 46 -20.67 9.38 3.96
CA GLU A 46 -20.97 8.95 5.33
C GLU A 46 -21.96 7.79 5.36
N ASN A 47 -22.96 7.76 4.47
CA ASN A 47 -23.86 6.61 4.34
C ASN A 47 -23.12 5.35 3.87
N PHE A 48 -22.28 5.46 2.84
CA PHE A 48 -21.47 4.34 2.36
C PHE A 48 -20.50 3.80 3.42
N PHE A 49 -19.93 4.70 4.23
CA PHE A 49 -19.05 4.34 5.34
C PHE A 49 -19.79 3.55 6.42
N SER A 50 -21.02 3.96 6.77
CA SER A 50 -21.85 3.20 7.71
C SER A 50 -22.23 1.82 7.18
N PHE A 51 -22.58 1.68 5.90
CA PHE A 51 -22.82 0.37 5.29
C PHE A 51 -21.58 -0.52 5.28
N ALA A 52 -20.41 0.05 4.96
CA ALA A 52 -19.13 -0.68 4.97
C ALA A 52 -18.78 -1.17 6.38
N ALA A 53 -18.98 -0.34 7.41
CA ALA A 53 -18.75 -0.73 8.80
C ALA A 53 -19.70 -1.85 9.25
N GLU A 54 -20.98 -1.76 8.89
CA GLU A 54 -21.98 -2.80 9.22
C GLU A 54 -21.63 -4.13 8.53
N GLU A 55 -21.23 -4.09 7.26
CA GLU A 55 -20.78 -5.27 6.51
C GLU A 55 -19.54 -5.90 7.16
N GLU A 56 -18.55 -5.09 7.54
CA GLU A 56 -17.34 -5.54 8.24
C GLU A 56 -17.68 -6.20 9.59
N LYS A 57 -18.59 -5.61 10.37
CA LYS A 57 -19.07 -6.17 11.64
C LYS A 57 -19.70 -7.54 11.43
N LYS A 58 -20.55 -7.71 10.41
CA LYS A 58 -21.18 -8.99 10.06
C LYS A 58 -20.15 -10.05 9.66
N LEU A 59 -19.19 -9.71 8.80
CA LEU A 59 -18.16 -10.65 8.34
C LEU A 59 -17.21 -11.04 9.49
N THR A 60 -16.82 -10.09 10.33
CA THR A 60 -16.02 -10.35 11.53
C THR A 60 -16.73 -11.32 12.46
N LYS A 61 -18.03 -11.10 12.74
CA LYS A 61 -18.81 -12.04 13.56
C LYS A 61 -18.89 -13.42 12.93
N LYS A 62 -19.08 -13.50 11.61
CA LYS A 62 -19.19 -14.76 10.86
C LYS A 62 -17.90 -15.58 10.87
N TYR A 63 -16.75 -14.97 10.63
CA TYR A 63 -15.48 -15.68 10.43
C TYR A 63 -14.60 -15.76 11.68
N GLU A 64 -14.72 -14.81 12.61
CA GLU A 64 -13.90 -14.76 13.84
C GLU A 64 -14.71 -14.94 15.13
N ASN A 65 -16.04 -14.89 15.06
CA ASN A 65 -16.92 -14.91 16.23
C ASN A 65 -16.57 -13.82 17.27
N LYS A 66 -16.20 -12.62 16.79
CA LYS A 66 -15.89 -11.43 17.61
C LYS A 66 -16.83 -10.28 17.26
N ASP A 67 -16.95 -9.34 18.19
CA ASP A 67 -17.71 -8.10 17.99
C ASP A 67 -16.82 -6.93 17.56
N GLU A 68 -15.53 -6.96 17.92
CA GLU A 68 -14.54 -5.97 17.51
C GLU A 68 -13.94 -6.28 16.14
N ILE A 69 -13.93 -5.28 15.26
CA ILE A 69 -13.40 -5.40 13.91
C ILE A 69 -11.87 -5.23 13.87
N THR A 70 -11.27 -5.73 12.79
CA THR A 70 -9.88 -5.45 12.44
C THR A 70 -9.83 -4.40 11.34
N ALA A 71 -9.08 -3.32 11.57
CA ALA A 71 -8.95 -2.24 10.60
C ALA A 71 -7.49 -1.94 10.27
N SER A 72 -7.23 -1.71 8.99
CA SER A 72 -6.00 -1.08 8.52
C SER A 72 -6.15 0.42 8.53
N GLY A 73 -5.15 1.15 9.04
CA GLY A 73 -5.10 2.60 8.89
C GLY A 73 -3.80 3.11 8.28
N ASP A 74 -3.92 4.06 7.38
CA ASP A 74 -2.80 4.66 6.66
C ASP A 74 -3.05 6.14 6.36
N GLY A 75 -1.99 6.94 6.46
CA GLY A 75 -1.99 8.38 6.23
C GLY A 75 -1.26 8.77 4.94
N THR A 76 -1.81 9.72 4.20
CA THR A 76 -1.22 10.21 2.95
C THR A 76 -1.25 11.73 2.85
N TRP A 77 -0.23 12.29 2.19
CA TRP A 77 0.04 13.74 2.19
C TRP A 77 -0.04 14.33 0.78
N GLN A 78 -0.58 15.55 0.67
CA GLN A 78 -0.64 16.26 -0.61
C GLN A 78 0.75 16.57 -1.16
N LYS A 79 1.69 16.99 -0.32
CA LYS A 79 3.09 17.21 -0.72
C LYS A 79 3.98 16.14 -0.10
N GLN A 80 5.01 15.72 -0.82
CA GLN A 80 6.03 14.84 -0.25
C GLN A 80 6.81 15.58 0.85
N GLY A 81 7.13 14.87 1.93
CA GLY A 81 7.86 15.40 3.09
C GLY A 81 6.96 16.03 4.15
N PHE A 82 7.56 16.41 5.28
CA PHE A 82 6.87 16.92 6.48
C PHE A 82 6.37 18.38 6.37
N ASN A 83 6.16 18.87 5.15
CA ASN A 83 5.72 20.25 4.85
C ASN A 83 4.34 20.27 4.17
N SER A 84 3.58 19.18 4.26
CA SER A 84 2.24 19.13 3.67
C SER A 84 1.24 19.87 4.56
N LEU A 85 0.47 20.78 3.95
CA LEU A 85 -0.61 21.49 4.64
C LEU A 85 -1.84 20.61 4.86
N TYR A 86 -2.04 19.62 4.01
CA TYR A 86 -3.18 18.72 4.05
C TYR A 86 -2.74 17.26 4.06
N GLY A 87 -3.51 16.45 4.77
CA GLY A 87 -3.36 15.01 4.82
C GLY A 87 -4.70 14.32 4.86
N VAL A 88 -4.74 13.08 4.39
CA VAL A 88 -5.91 12.21 4.46
C VAL A 88 -5.48 10.94 5.17
N THR A 89 -6.22 10.55 6.19
CA THR A 89 -6.06 9.26 6.86
C THR A 89 -7.34 8.46 6.64
N SER A 90 -7.20 7.17 6.35
CA SER A 90 -8.32 6.28 6.08
C SER A 90 -8.27 5.05 6.97
N LEU A 91 -9.44 4.49 7.28
CA LEU A 91 -9.57 3.18 7.89
C LEU A 91 -10.30 2.24 6.94
N ILE A 92 -9.71 1.06 6.73
CA ILE A 92 -10.20 0.01 5.83
C ILE A 92 -10.46 -1.27 6.64
N GLY A 93 -11.65 -1.85 6.49
CA GLY A 93 -12.04 -3.11 7.11
C GLY A 93 -11.26 -4.30 6.55
N HIS A 94 -10.89 -5.26 7.38
CA HIS A 94 -10.11 -6.41 6.97
C HIS A 94 -10.87 -7.31 5.99
N TRP A 95 -12.11 -7.67 6.31
CA TRP A 95 -12.88 -8.67 5.58
C TRP A 95 -13.53 -8.09 4.33
N THR A 96 -14.06 -6.88 4.43
CA THR A 96 -14.68 -6.15 3.31
C THR A 96 -13.64 -5.58 2.37
N GLY A 97 -12.46 -5.20 2.88
CA GLY A 97 -11.51 -4.39 2.15
C GLY A 97 -12.03 -3.00 1.80
N LYS A 98 -13.13 -2.55 2.43
CA LYS A 98 -13.79 -1.26 2.16
C LYS A 98 -13.35 -0.20 3.16
N VAL A 99 -13.26 1.04 2.69
CA VAL A 99 -13.09 2.23 3.52
C VAL A 99 -14.35 2.44 4.33
N PHE A 100 -14.25 2.46 5.65
CA PHE A 100 -15.40 2.73 6.52
C PHE A 100 -15.26 4.04 7.30
N ASP A 101 -14.09 4.68 7.27
CA ASP A 101 -13.97 6.04 7.79
C ASP A 101 -12.77 6.77 7.15
N ILE A 102 -12.85 8.10 7.05
CA ILE A 102 -11.74 8.97 6.62
C ILE A 102 -11.65 10.22 7.50
N PHE A 103 -10.44 10.75 7.64
CA PHE A 103 -10.17 12.00 8.33
C PHE A 103 -9.24 12.89 7.51
N ILE A 104 -9.65 14.13 7.28
CA ILE A 104 -8.86 15.11 6.54
C ILE A 104 -8.19 16.04 7.55
N SER A 105 -6.87 15.94 7.65
CA SER A 105 -6.04 16.82 8.46
C SER A 105 -5.63 18.06 7.69
N SER A 106 -5.58 19.19 8.38
CA SER A 106 -5.23 20.50 7.83
C SER A 106 -4.43 21.32 8.83
N LEU A 107 -3.26 21.79 8.40
CA LEU A 107 -2.44 22.79 9.11
C LEU A 107 -2.79 24.22 8.71
N PHE A 108 -3.77 24.40 7.82
CA PHE A 108 -3.98 25.66 7.14
C PHE A 108 -5.40 26.19 7.33
N CYS A 109 -5.48 27.43 7.78
CA CYS A 109 -6.70 28.22 7.71
C CYS A 109 -6.43 29.57 7.05
N GLN A 110 -7.16 29.82 5.96
CA GLN A 110 -7.04 31.07 5.22
C GLN A 110 -7.43 32.28 6.08
N LEU A 111 -8.46 32.14 6.93
CA LEU A 111 -8.91 33.20 7.81
C LEU A 111 -7.83 33.54 8.85
N CYS A 112 -7.24 32.53 9.51
CA CYS A 112 -6.12 32.75 10.43
C CYS A 112 -4.96 33.49 9.76
N VAL A 113 -4.60 33.14 8.52
CA VAL A 113 -3.52 33.81 7.78
C VAL A 113 -3.84 35.27 7.47
N ILE A 114 -5.11 35.58 7.17
CA ILE A 114 -5.55 36.94 6.89
C ILE A 114 -5.57 37.77 8.16
N TRP A 115 -6.22 37.28 9.22
CA TRP A 115 -6.41 38.04 10.45
C TRP A 115 -5.11 38.22 11.25
N ARG A 116 -4.19 37.25 11.21
CA ARG A 116 -2.84 37.39 11.78
C ARG A 116 -2.03 38.54 11.17
N LYS A 117 -2.34 38.95 9.93
CA LYS A 117 -1.68 40.11 9.29
C LYS A 117 -2.37 41.45 9.61
N LYS A 118 -3.61 41.40 10.09
CA LYS A 118 -4.44 42.60 10.31
C LYS A 118 -4.53 43.00 11.77
N LEU A 119 -4.44 42.04 12.68
CA LEU A 119 -4.60 42.24 14.11
C LEU A 119 -3.24 42.30 14.81
N THR A 120 -3.19 43.02 15.93
CA THR A 120 -2.07 42.91 16.87
C THR A 120 -2.04 41.50 17.51
N PRO A 121 -0.93 41.08 18.14
CA PRO A 121 -0.84 39.76 18.76
C PRO A 121 -1.95 39.47 19.80
N ILE A 122 -2.36 40.48 20.58
CA ILE A 122 -3.39 40.32 21.62
C ILE A 122 -4.77 40.18 20.98
N GLU A 123 -5.12 41.10 20.07
CA GLU A 123 -6.40 41.04 19.33
C GLU A 123 -6.53 39.75 18.50
N PHE A 124 -5.42 39.25 17.96
CA PHE A 124 -5.41 38.00 17.23
C PHE A 124 -5.72 36.81 18.14
N GLU A 125 -5.19 36.79 19.36
CA GLU A 125 -5.42 35.69 20.31
C GLU A 125 -6.91 35.63 20.69
N GLU A 126 -7.50 36.78 21.05
CA GLU A 126 -8.94 36.87 21.36
C GLU A 126 -9.82 36.43 20.18
N TRP A 127 -9.49 36.91 18.97
CA TRP A 127 -10.18 36.48 17.74
C TRP A 127 -9.98 34.99 17.45
N PHE A 128 -8.78 34.46 17.70
CA PHE A 128 -8.44 33.07 17.41
C PHE A 128 -9.19 32.11 18.34
N GLU A 129 -9.31 32.43 19.63
CA GLU A 129 -10.10 31.64 20.59
C GLU A 129 -11.58 31.56 20.16
N GLU A 130 -12.19 32.65 19.72
CA GLU A 130 -13.56 32.66 19.18
C GLU A 130 -13.65 31.88 17.86
N HIS A 131 -12.67 32.06 16.97
CA HIS A 131 -12.63 31.38 15.68
C HIS A 131 -12.45 29.85 15.79
N GLU A 132 -11.67 29.40 16.77
CA GLU A 132 -11.46 27.98 17.08
C GLU A 132 -12.69 27.39 17.78
N SER A 133 -13.20 28.04 18.82
CA SER A 133 -14.36 27.55 19.58
C SER A 133 -15.66 27.53 18.77
N SER A 134 -15.82 28.43 17.79
CA SER A 134 -16.95 28.43 16.85
C SER A 134 -16.83 27.38 15.74
N GLY A 135 -15.74 26.60 15.68
CA GLY A 135 -15.52 25.56 14.67
C GLY A 135 -15.26 26.10 13.26
N GLN A 136 -14.97 27.40 13.12
CA GLN A 136 -14.68 28.03 11.84
C GLN A 136 -13.24 27.81 11.39
N CYS A 137 -12.35 27.45 12.32
CA CYS A 137 -10.96 27.15 12.03
C CYS A 137 -10.83 25.86 11.22
N THR A 138 -10.33 26.00 9.99
CA THR A 138 -10.05 24.85 9.13
C THR A 138 -8.68 24.22 9.39
N ALA A 139 -7.91 24.72 10.35
CA ALA A 139 -6.64 24.14 10.78
C ALA A 139 -6.89 23.24 11.99
N ASN A 140 -7.23 21.98 11.75
CA ASN A 140 -7.57 21.00 12.78
C ASN A 140 -6.36 20.18 13.28
N HIS A 141 -5.15 20.55 12.86
CA HIS A 141 -3.91 19.94 13.31
C HIS A 141 -2.86 21.00 13.63
N SER A 142 -2.07 20.76 14.67
CA SER A 142 -0.93 21.58 15.05
C SER A 142 0.35 20.75 15.16
N GLY A 143 1.50 21.37 14.89
CA GLY A 143 2.80 20.71 14.91
C GLY A 143 3.18 20.00 13.59
N ALA A 144 4.08 19.03 13.67
CA ALA A 144 4.64 18.38 12.48
C ALA A 144 3.57 17.59 11.70
N SER A 145 3.61 17.64 10.36
CA SER A 145 2.67 16.90 9.50
C SER A 145 2.68 15.39 9.76
N GLY A 146 3.81 14.82 10.21
CA GLY A 146 3.89 13.40 10.57
C GLY A 146 3.00 12.97 11.74
N ASN A 147 2.54 13.92 12.57
CA ASN A 147 1.60 13.64 13.67
C ASN A 147 0.12 13.72 13.22
N MET A 148 -0.16 14.16 11.99
CA MET A 148 -1.54 14.22 11.49
C MET A 148 -2.19 12.84 11.47
N GLU A 149 -1.45 11.81 11.03
CA GLU A 149 -1.95 10.43 10.99
C GLU A 149 -2.26 9.94 12.42
N VAL A 150 -1.37 10.25 13.36
CA VAL A 150 -1.53 9.88 14.78
C VAL A 150 -2.83 10.45 15.33
N ASN A 151 -3.03 11.76 15.18
CA ASN A 151 -4.23 12.44 15.67
C ASN A 151 -5.48 11.95 14.94
N ALA A 152 -5.41 11.80 13.62
CA ALA A 152 -6.51 11.32 12.80
C ALA A 152 -6.97 9.91 13.21
N VAL A 153 -6.05 8.95 13.35
CA VAL A 153 -6.39 7.57 13.78
C VAL A 153 -7.03 7.58 15.16
N ILE A 154 -6.51 8.37 16.11
CA ILE A 154 -7.10 8.47 17.45
C ILE A 154 -8.54 9.00 17.38
N GLU A 155 -8.79 10.08 16.64
CA GLU A 155 -10.12 10.66 16.50
C GLU A 155 -11.10 9.72 15.79
N MET A 156 -10.64 9.00 14.76
CA MET A 156 -11.44 8.00 14.06
C MET A 156 -11.82 6.81 14.97
N PHE A 157 -10.89 6.37 15.82
CA PHE A 157 -11.18 5.32 16.81
C PHE A 157 -12.18 5.81 17.86
N LYS A 158 -12.01 7.01 18.41
CA LYS A 158 -12.94 7.57 19.42
C LYS A 158 -14.37 7.68 18.89
N ARG A 159 -14.55 8.16 17.66
CA ARG A 159 -15.88 8.36 17.07
C ARG A 159 -16.48 7.10 16.44
N SER A 160 -15.73 6.01 16.32
CA SER A 160 -16.17 4.81 15.60
C SER A 160 -17.45 4.19 16.18
N VAL A 161 -17.61 4.19 17.51
CA VAL A 161 -18.82 3.67 18.17
C VAL A 161 -20.01 4.56 17.88
N GLU A 162 -19.87 5.88 18.06
CA GLU A 162 -20.96 6.84 17.82
C GLU A 162 -21.37 6.87 16.34
N LYS A 163 -20.40 6.86 15.43
CA LYS A 163 -20.62 7.04 14.00
C LYS A 163 -21.07 5.75 13.30
N HIS A 164 -20.59 4.60 13.76
CA HIS A 164 -20.70 3.33 13.02
C HIS A 164 -21.11 2.13 13.87
N ASP A 165 -21.32 2.27 15.18
CA ASP A 165 -21.63 1.17 16.10
C ASP A 165 -20.60 0.01 16.04
N VAL A 166 -19.32 0.36 15.89
CA VAL A 166 -18.21 -0.62 15.88
C VAL A 166 -17.11 -0.20 16.84
N LYS A 167 -16.48 -1.20 17.46
CA LYS A 167 -15.19 -1.06 18.14
C LYS A 167 -14.10 -1.71 17.31
N ILE A 168 -12.94 -1.07 17.22
CA ILE A 168 -11.79 -1.60 16.48
C ILE A 168 -10.82 -2.27 17.46
N GLY A 169 -10.76 -3.60 17.44
CA GLY A 169 -9.96 -4.40 18.36
C GLY A 169 -8.52 -4.60 17.87
N ASN A 170 -8.32 -4.67 16.56
CA ASN A 170 -7.00 -4.81 15.96
C ASN A 170 -6.70 -3.64 15.01
N TYR A 171 -5.57 -2.98 15.22
CA TYR A 171 -5.04 -1.96 14.32
C TYR A 171 -3.89 -2.54 13.50
N VAL A 172 -4.10 -2.62 12.18
CA VAL A 172 -3.06 -2.99 11.21
C VAL A 172 -2.37 -1.71 10.75
N GLY A 173 -1.08 -1.60 11.04
CA GLY A 173 -0.28 -0.45 10.65
C GLY A 173 1.15 -0.82 10.30
N ASP A 174 1.84 0.15 9.72
CA ASP A 174 3.23 0.01 9.29
C ASP A 174 4.19 0.19 10.47
N GLY A 175 4.79 -0.91 10.93
CA GLY A 175 5.88 -0.92 11.91
C GLY A 175 5.62 -0.22 13.22
N ASP A 176 6.69 0.10 13.95
CA ASP A 176 6.59 0.78 15.26
C ASP A 176 6.19 2.25 15.08
N SER A 177 4.94 2.42 14.68
CA SER A 177 4.33 3.71 14.43
C SER A 177 4.04 4.40 15.75
N LYS A 178 4.45 5.66 15.83
CA LYS A 178 4.01 6.58 16.89
C LYS A 178 2.49 6.56 17.04
N THR A 179 1.77 6.26 15.95
CA THR A 179 0.33 6.06 15.88
C THR A 179 -0.15 5.06 16.92
N TYR A 180 0.35 3.81 16.91
CA TYR A 180 -0.10 2.80 17.87
C TYR A 180 0.22 3.17 19.33
N GLY A 181 1.43 3.70 19.57
CA GLY A 181 1.84 4.10 20.91
C GLY A 181 0.96 5.21 21.52
N ASN A 182 0.49 6.16 20.71
CA ASN A 182 -0.44 7.19 21.17
C ASN A 182 -1.89 6.68 21.22
N LEU A 183 -2.27 5.77 20.32
CA LEU A 183 -3.59 5.13 20.34
C LEU A 183 -3.85 4.36 21.64
N ILE A 184 -2.87 3.59 22.14
CA ILE A 184 -2.99 2.92 23.44
C ILE A 184 -3.17 3.94 24.57
N LYS A 185 -2.39 5.03 24.56
CA LYS A 185 -2.48 6.07 25.59
C LYS A 185 -3.82 6.78 25.58
N ALA A 186 -4.40 6.98 24.40
CA ALA A 186 -5.68 7.64 24.22
C ALA A 186 -6.87 6.80 24.75
N LYS A 187 -6.70 5.48 24.92
CA LYS A 187 -7.73 4.54 25.40
C LYS A 187 -9.12 4.84 24.79
N PRO A 188 -9.26 4.78 23.45
CA PRO A 188 -10.47 5.24 22.76
C PRO A 188 -11.76 4.52 23.20
N TYR A 189 -11.63 3.34 23.81
CA TYR A 189 -12.74 2.53 24.31
C TYR A 189 -12.67 2.27 25.82
N GLY A 190 -11.94 3.09 26.57
CA GLY A 190 -11.72 2.91 28.00
C GLY A 190 -10.78 1.74 28.33
N ASP A 191 -10.88 1.23 29.56
CA ASP A 191 -10.09 0.09 30.05
C ASP A 191 -10.67 -1.27 29.61
N ASP A 192 -11.89 -1.27 29.04
CA ASP A 192 -12.61 -2.48 28.63
C ASP A 192 -12.01 -3.13 27.38
N LEU A 193 -11.38 -2.33 26.51
CA LEU A 193 -10.80 -2.81 25.25
C LEU A 193 -9.45 -2.17 24.95
N ILE A 194 -8.40 -2.98 25.03
CA ILE A 194 -7.05 -2.61 24.61
C ILE A 194 -6.87 -2.99 23.14
N VAL A 195 -6.63 -1.99 22.30
CA VAL A 195 -6.37 -2.20 20.86
C VAL A 195 -5.07 -2.99 20.69
N ALA A 196 -5.14 -4.12 20.00
CA ALA A 196 -4.00 -4.94 19.64
C ALA A 196 -3.36 -4.45 18.33
N LYS A 197 -2.03 -4.40 18.28
CA LYS A 197 -1.30 -4.09 17.05
C LYS A 197 -1.14 -5.32 16.19
N LYS A 198 -1.33 -5.15 14.89
CA LYS A 198 -0.99 -6.13 13.85
C LYS A 198 -0.03 -5.50 12.84
N GLU A 199 0.88 -6.29 12.31
CA GLU A 199 1.89 -5.83 11.35
C GLU A 199 1.46 -6.18 9.93
N CYS A 200 1.65 -5.23 9.01
CA CYS A 200 1.54 -5.49 7.58
C CYS A 200 2.63 -6.47 7.12
N VAL A 201 2.26 -7.66 6.64
CA VAL A 201 3.23 -8.69 6.19
C VAL A 201 4.08 -8.17 5.04
N GLY A 202 3.51 -7.35 4.16
CA GLY A 202 4.26 -6.68 3.08
C GLY A 202 5.37 -5.79 3.62
N HIS A 203 5.12 -5.07 4.72
CA HIS A 203 6.12 -4.23 5.36
C HIS A 203 7.20 -5.06 6.07
N VAL A 204 6.84 -6.11 6.81
CA VAL A 204 7.83 -7.00 7.45
C VAL A 204 8.68 -7.71 6.38
N GLN A 205 8.08 -8.13 5.27
CA GLN A 205 8.79 -8.63 4.10
C GLN A 205 9.80 -7.62 3.53
N LYS A 206 9.42 -6.34 3.40
CA LYS A 206 10.34 -5.27 2.97
C LYS A 206 11.54 -5.15 3.92
N ARG A 207 11.35 -5.28 5.25
CA ARG A 207 12.45 -5.26 6.23
C ARG A 207 13.49 -6.35 5.97
N MET A 208 13.04 -7.57 5.62
CA MET A 208 13.94 -8.67 5.24
C MET A 208 14.77 -8.37 3.99
N GLY A 209 14.27 -7.54 3.07
CA GLY A 209 15.05 -7.08 1.92
C GLY A 209 15.99 -5.92 2.25
N THR A 210 15.55 -4.98 3.09
CA THR A 210 16.34 -3.78 3.44
C THR A 210 17.57 -4.11 4.26
N ARG A 211 17.46 -4.98 5.28
CA ARG A 211 18.58 -5.26 6.20
C ARG A 211 19.79 -5.91 5.51
N PRO A 212 19.64 -6.95 4.66
CA PRO A 212 20.76 -7.47 3.88
C PRO A 212 21.33 -6.45 2.89
N ARG A 213 20.51 -5.56 2.30
CA ARG A 213 21.02 -4.49 1.43
C ARG A 213 21.89 -3.51 2.22
N ASP A 214 21.50 -3.15 3.43
CA ASP A 214 22.27 -2.25 4.29
C ASP A 214 23.52 -2.94 4.86
N LEU A 215 23.45 -4.24 5.14
CA LEU A 215 24.61 -5.07 5.46
C LEU A 215 25.64 -5.04 4.32
N VAL A 216 25.22 -5.26 3.07
CA VAL A 216 26.09 -5.18 1.89
C VAL A 216 26.66 -3.77 1.67
N LYS A 217 25.92 -2.71 2.00
CA LYS A 217 26.42 -1.33 1.91
C LYS A 217 27.46 -1.00 2.99
N SER A 218 27.29 -1.55 4.20
CA SER A 218 28.17 -1.29 5.34
C SER A 218 29.44 -2.14 5.33
N HIS A 219 29.37 -3.36 4.77
CA HIS A 219 30.50 -4.30 4.69
C HIS A 219 31.38 -4.01 3.48
N VAL A 220 32.28 -3.03 3.64
CA VAL A 220 33.17 -2.56 2.59
C VAL A 220 34.62 -2.83 2.96
N GLY A 221 35.29 -3.62 2.13
CA GLY A 221 36.73 -3.85 2.19
C GLY A 221 37.48 -2.96 1.21
N GLU A 222 38.81 -2.88 1.38
CA GLU A 222 39.69 -2.23 0.42
C GLU A 222 40.47 -3.29 -0.36
N VAL A 223 40.45 -3.20 -1.69
CA VAL A 223 41.27 -4.05 -2.55
C VAL A 223 42.18 -3.19 -3.43
N PRO A 224 43.45 -3.59 -3.60
CA PRO A 224 44.36 -2.88 -4.49
C PRO A 224 43.92 -3.02 -5.95
N ILE A 225 43.98 -1.93 -6.69
CA ILE A 225 43.78 -1.92 -8.14
C ILE A 225 45.03 -2.53 -8.77
N LYS A 226 44.85 -3.64 -9.49
CA LYS A 226 45.96 -4.43 -10.06
C LYS A 226 46.42 -3.93 -11.44
N THR A 227 45.59 -3.17 -12.16
CA THR A 227 45.84 -2.80 -13.56
C THR A 227 45.34 -1.39 -13.89
N GLY A 228 45.96 -0.74 -14.89
CA GLY A 228 45.58 0.58 -15.40
C GLY A 228 46.20 1.78 -14.68
N LYS A 229 45.82 3.00 -15.06
CA LYS A 229 46.38 4.28 -14.55
C LYS A 229 46.29 4.49 -13.03
N ASN A 230 45.49 3.68 -12.34
CA ASN A 230 45.31 3.71 -10.89
C ASN A 230 45.88 2.47 -10.19
N ALA A 231 46.73 1.68 -10.86
CA ALA A 231 47.39 0.53 -10.25
C ALA A 231 48.16 0.95 -8.98
N GLY A 232 48.01 0.19 -7.90
CA GLY A 232 48.57 0.51 -6.58
C GLY A 232 47.65 1.35 -5.67
N LYS A 233 46.62 2.02 -6.20
CA LYS A 233 45.59 2.66 -5.36
C LYS A 233 44.60 1.62 -4.84
N LYS A 234 44.02 1.86 -3.67
CA LYS A 234 42.98 1.01 -3.10
C LYS A 234 41.60 1.46 -3.58
N ARG A 235 40.74 0.50 -3.93
CA ARG A 235 39.32 0.75 -4.18
C ARG A 235 38.47 0.07 -3.11
N ARG A 236 37.39 0.73 -2.74
CA ARG A 236 36.36 0.21 -1.83
C ARG A 236 35.48 -0.79 -2.58
N VAL A 237 35.33 -2.00 -2.05
CA VAL A 237 34.51 -3.07 -2.62
C VAL A 237 33.62 -3.68 -1.54
N LYS A 238 32.38 -3.97 -1.90
CA LYS A 238 31.39 -4.59 -1.02
C LYS A 238 31.67 -6.08 -0.94
N THR A 239 32.23 -6.54 0.18
CA THR A 239 32.77 -7.90 0.32
C THR A 239 31.70 -8.99 0.37
N LEU A 240 30.46 -8.61 0.75
CA LEU A 240 29.30 -9.50 0.81
C LEU A 240 28.41 -9.43 -0.44
N GLY A 241 28.68 -8.52 -1.38
CA GLY A 241 27.80 -8.22 -2.52
C GLY A 241 28.24 -8.81 -3.87
N ASP A 242 29.28 -9.63 -3.91
CA ASP A 242 29.86 -10.18 -5.14
C ASP A 242 29.04 -11.36 -5.71
N LYS A 243 29.40 -11.82 -6.92
CA LYS A 243 28.75 -12.95 -7.60
C LYS A 243 28.79 -14.20 -6.69
N GLY A 244 27.65 -14.84 -6.50
CA GLY A 244 27.49 -15.99 -5.60
C GLY A 244 27.23 -15.63 -4.14
N LYS A 245 27.11 -14.34 -3.80
CA LYS A 245 26.76 -13.83 -2.45
C LYS A 245 25.42 -13.08 -2.44
N LEU A 246 25.31 -12.01 -1.64
CA LEU A 246 24.11 -11.18 -1.52
C LEU A 246 23.96 -10.20 -2.71
N THR A 247 23.71 -10.76 -3.89
CA THR A 247 23.30 -9.97 -5.05
C THR A 247 21.90 -9.40 -4.85
N ALA A 248 21.51 -8.39 -5.62
CA ALA A 248 20.16 -7.82 -5.55
C ALA A 248 19.06 -8.90 -5.72
N ILE A 249 19.23 -9.79 -6.69
CA ILE A 249 18.30 -10.90 -6.97
C ILE A 249 18.25 -11.88 -5.79
N THR A 250 19.41 -12.22 -5.20
CA THR A 250 19.47 -13.07 -4.00
C THR A 250 18.66 -12.45 -2.87
N ILE A 251 18.86 -11.16 -2.59
CA ILE A 251 18.14 -10.46 -1.51
C ILE A 251 16.63 -10.38 -1.78
N ASP A 252 16.23 -10.14 -3.03
CA ASP A 252 14.81 -10.12 -3.42
C ASP A 252 14.16 -11.50 -3.24
N ASN A 253 14.90 -12.58 -3.52
CA ASN A 253 14.45 -13.94 -3.25
C ASN A 253 14.30 -14.20 -1.74
N LEU A 254 15.29 -13.80 -0.93
CA LEU A 254 15.20 -13.94 0.54
C LEU A 254 13.97 -13.20 1.11
N SER A 255 13.74 -11.97 0.66
CA SER A 255 12.55 -11.19 1.05
C SER A 255 11.25 -11.91 0.62
N ARG A 256 11.17 -12.37 -0.63
CA ARG A 256 9.99 -13.08 -1.14
C ARG A 256 9.72 -14.39 -0.38
N TYR A 257 10.75 -15.17 -0.09
CA TYR A 257 10.61 -16.42 0.66
C TYR A 257 10.15 -16.16 2.10
N TYR A 258 10.74 -15.17 2.76
CA TYR A 258 10.33 -14.76 4.11
C TYR A 258 8.85 -14.33 4.15
N GLY A 259 8.43 -13.45 3.23
CA GLY A 259 7.03 -13.04 3.16
C GLY A 259 6.07 -14.19 2.84
N SER A 260 6.48 -15.14 1.99
CA SER A 260 5.69 -16.33 1.71
C SER A 260 5.59 -17.26 2.93
N ALA A 261 6.66 -17.42 3.70
CA ALA A 261 6.67 -18.24 4.91
C ALA A 261 5.66 -17.72 5.94
N ILE A 262 5.56 -16.39 6.09
CA ILE A 262 4.56 -15.77 6.97
C ILE A 262 3.15 -15.98 6.43
N ARG A 263 2.86 -15.61 5.17
CA ARG A 263 1.50 -15.68 4.61
C ARG A 263 0.93 -17.10 4.60
N ASN A 264 1.77 -18.10 4.32
CA ASN A 264 1.33 -19.49 4.24
C ASN A 264 1.15 -20.17 5.60
N ASN A 265 1.55 -19.51 6.69
CA ASN A 265 1.49 -20.03 8.05
C ASN A 265 0.95 -18.99 9.04
N CYS A 266 0.12 -18.06 8.57
CA CYS A 266 -0.35 -16.91 9.35
C CYS A 266 -1.29 -17.29 10.51
N ASP A 267 -1.60 -18.57 10.67
CA ASP A 267 -2.34 -19.18 11.77
C ASP A 267 -1.45 -19.56 12.96
N SER A 268 -0.13 -19.66 12.80
CA SER A 268 0.76 -20.19 13.85
C SER A 268 2.16 -19.58 13.83
N VAL A 269 2.55 -18.98 14.96
CA VAL A 269 3.91 -18.44 15.18
C VAL A 269 4.98 -19.50 15.02
N GLN A 270 4.77 -20.69 15.58
CA GLN A 270 5.75 -21.77 15.49
C GLN A 270 5.94 -22.24 14.04
N LYS A 271 4.84 -22.43 13.28
CA LYS A 271 4.92 -22.78 11.86
C LYS A 271 5.60 -21.68 11.04
N MET A 272 5.30 -20.39 11.32
CA MET A 272 6.01 -19.27 10.68
C MET A 272 7.51 -19.33 10.95
N LYS A 273 7.90 -19.52 12.21
CA LYS A 273 9.31 -19.59 12.63
C LYS A 273 10.03 -20.74 11.92
N ASP A 274 9.44 -21.93 11.92
CA ASP A 274 10.03 -23.10 11.26
C ASP A 274 10.14 -22.91 9.75
N ALA A 275 9.10 -22.38 9.11
CA ALA A 275 9.12 -22.06 7.68
C ALA A 275 10.17 -20.99 7.33
N ILE A 276 10.33 -19.95 8.14
CA ILE A 276 11.35 -18.91 7.92
C ILE A 276 12.75 -19.52 8.08
N TRP A 277 13.02 -20.25 9.16
CA TRP A 277 14.33 -20.88 9.39
C TRP A 277 14.65 -21.96 8.34
N SER A 278 13.65 -22.66 7.80
CA SER A 278 13.83 -23.55 6.66
C SER A 278 14.42 -22.82 5.44
N THR A 279 14.06 -21.56 5.21
CA THR A 279 14.62 -20.78 4.09
C THR A 279 16.07 -20.38 4.32
N PHE A 280 16.46 -20.13 5.58
CA PHE A 280 17.86 -19.89 5.98
C PHE A 280 18.71 -21.15 5.78
N PHE A 281 18.27 -22.29 6.31
CA PHE A 281 19.01 -23.55 6.21
C PHE A 281 19.17 -24.02 4.76
N HIS A 282 18.17 -23.75 3.91
CA HIS A 282 18.30 -23.96 2.46
C HIS A 282 19.49 -23.21 1.86
N GLN A 283 19.81 -22.00 2.33
CA GLN A 283 20.90 -21.22 1.75
C GLN A 283 22.28 -21.82 2.05
N GLN A 284 22.44 -22.66 3.07
CA GLN A 284 23.72 -23.29 3.42
C GLN A 284 23.73 -24.81 3.20
N SER A 285 22.63 -25.38 2.72
CA SER A 285 22.50 -26.82 2.47
C SER A 285 23.41 -27.26 1.32
N THR A 286 24.06 -28.41 1.48
CA THR A 286 24.93 -29.03 0.47
C THR A 286 24.62 -30.52 0.34
N ASP A 287 25.05 -31.16 -0.74
CA ASP A 287 24.89 -32.62 -0.91
C ASP A 287 25.54 -33.39 0.26
N ALA A 288 26.68 -32.91 0.76
CA ALA A 288 27.40 -33.54 1.88
C ALA A 288 26.76 -33.27 3.25
N HIS A 289 26.10 -32.11 3.42
CA HIS A 289 25.44 -31.69 4.66
C HIS A 289 24.05 -31.13 4.33
N PRO A 290 23.06 -32.00 4.07
CA PRO A 290 21.71 -31.57 3.72
C PRO A 290 21.00 -31.00 4.95
N GLN A 291 20.43 -29.79 4.84
CA GLN A 291 19.75 -29.10 5.94
C GLN A 291 18.28 -28.85 5.64
N HIS A 292 17.52 -29.94 5.47
CA HIS A 292 16.10 -29.88 5.09
C HIS A 292 15.14 -30.29 6.21
N GLU A 293 15.61 -30.47 7.45
CA GLU A 293 14.81 -30.97 8.57
C GLU A 293 13.59 -30.10 8.90
N LYS A 294 13.71 -28.78 8.75
CA LYS A 294 12.61 -27.83 8.98
C LYS A 294 11.67 -27.65 7.79
N CYS A 295 11.96 -28.32 6.67
CA CYS A 295 11.06 -28.30 5.51
C CYS A 295 9.83 -29.14 5.81
N MET A 296 8.69 -28.77 5.23
CA MET A 296 7.52 -29.64 5.19
C MET A 296 7.91 -30.99 4.58
N SER A 297 7.64 -32.10 5.26
CA SER A 297 7.91 -33.46 4.76
C SER A 297 6.81 -33.95 3.83
N GLY A 298 7.14 -34.97 3.03
CA GLY A 298 6.18 -35.70 2.20
C GLY A 298 6.23 -35.34 0.71
N GLU A 299 5.51 -36.12 -0.09
CA GLU A 299 5.54 -36.09 -1.56
C GLU A 299 5.04 -34.76 -2.14
N LYS A 300 4.17 -34.06 -1.41
CA LYS A 300 3.63 -32.74 -1.79
C LYS A 300 4.47 -31.57 -1.28
N SER A 301 5.63 -31.85 -0.68
CA SER A 301 6.53 -30.80 -0.21
C SER A 301 7.00 -29.91 -1.36
N TRP A 302 7.12 -28.61 -1.10
CA TRP A 302 7.77 -27.70 -2.02
C TRP A 302 9.29 -27.96 -2.10
N CYS A 303 9.88 -28.55 -1.05
CA CYS A 303 11.30 -28.87 -0.96
C CYS A 303 11.64 -30.11 -1.80
N PRO A 304 12.48 -30.01 -2.84
CA PRO A 304 12.87 -31.14 -3.68
C PRO A 304 13.50 -32.29 -2.90
N TYR A 305 14.31 -31.99 -1.88
CA TYR A 305 14.94 -33.00 -1.03
C TYR A 305 13.90 -33.80 -0.23
N GLN A 306 12.93 -33.12 0.40
CA GLN A 306 11.87 -33.79 1.17
C GLN A 306 10.95 -34.63 0.27
N ARG A 307 10.71 -34.20 -0.97
CA ARG A 307 9.99 -35.04 -1.94
C ARG A 307 10.78 -36.28 -2.29
N ALA A 308 12.06 -36.14 -2.62
CA ALA A 308 12.93 -37.28 -2.94
C ALA A 308 13.01 -38.26 -1.76
N LEU A 309 13.14 -37.75 -0.53
CA LEU A 309 13.11 -38.56 0.69
C LEU A 309 11.81 -39.35 0.85
N ALA A 310 10.67 -38.78 0.46
CA ALA A 310 9.36 -39.43 0.57
C ALA A 310 9.05 -40.41 -0.57
N THR A 311 9.61 -40.23 -1.77
CA THR A 311 9.24 -41.03 -2.96
C THR A 311 10.34 -41.97 -3.44
N THR A 312 11.51 -41.44 -3.80
CA THR A 312 12.55 -42.15 -4.56
C THR A 312 13.80 -42.49 -3.74
N GLY A 313 13.89 -41.98 -2.50
CA GLY A 313 15.13 -41.94 -1.72
C GLY A 313 16.03 -40.74 -2.10
N VAL A 314 16.95 -40.39 -1.19
CA VAL A 314 17.85 -39.22 -1.32
C VAL A 314 19.20 -39.56 -1.99
N GLU A 315 19.45 -40.83 -2.28
CA GLU A 315 20.76 -41.32 -2.77
C GLU A 315 21.19 -40.67 -4.10
N ASN A 316 20.23 -40.36 -4.97
CA ASN A 316 20.45 -39.70 -6.26
C ASN A 316 20.09 -38.21 -6.25
N PHE A 317 19.75 -37.65 -5.10
CA PHE A 317 19.40 -36.24 -5.00
C PHE A 317 20.67 -35.38 -5.12
N LYS A 318 20.61 -34.33 -5.93
CA LYS A 318 21.64 -33.31 -6.02
C LYS A 318 21.02 -31.93 -5.92
N HIS A 319 21.64 -31.05 -5.17
CA HIS A 319 21.24 -29.65 -5.11
C HIS A 319 21.48 -28.98 -6.47
N ASP A 320 20.46 -28.30 -6.99
CA ASP A 320 20.51 -27.54 -8.25
C ASP A 320 20.93 -26.07 -8.04
N TYR A 321 21.30 -25.71 -6.81
CA TYR A 321 21.73 -24.37 -6.42
C TYR A 321 23.08 -24.40 -5.69
N SER A 322 23.81 -23.29 -5.77
CA SER A 322 25.04 -23.11 -5.00
C SER A 322 24.70 -22.50 -3.62
N PRO A 323 25.23 -23.06 -2.51
CA PRO A 323 25.05 -22.50 -1.19
C PRO A 323 25.72 -21.12 -1.08
N LEU A 324 25.19 -20.27 -0.20
CA LEU A 324 25.84 -19.03 0.18
C LEU A 324 27.14 -19.33 0.96
N PRO A 325 28.21 -18.57 0.73
CA PRO A 325 29.44 -18.68 1.51
C PRO A 325 29.23 -18.47 3.01
N GLN A 326 30.05 -19.13 3.84
CA GLN A 326 29.89 -19.10 5.30
C GLN A 326 29.96 -17.67 5.86
N ASP A 327 30.85 -16.81 5.33
CA ASP A 327 30.95 -15.40 5.74
C ASP A 327 29.65 -14.62 5.51
N VAL A 328 28.87 -15.00 4.49
CA VAL A 328 27.56 -14.41 4.21
C VAL A 328 26.51 -14.98 5.17
N ILE A 329 26.51 -16.29 5.41
CA ILE A 329 25.59 -16.97 6.31
C ILE A 329 25.69 -16.39 7.72
N ASP A 330 26.91 -16.32 8.25
CA ASP A 330 27.19 -15.78 9.59
C ASP A 330 26.72 -14.32 9.71
N ALA A 331 26.84 -13.55 8.62
CA ALA A 331 26.44 -12.15 8.59
C ALA A 331 24.92 -11.93 8.50
N ILE A 332 24.16 -12.87 7.92
CA ILE A 332 22.68 -12.77 7.80
C ILE A 332 21.93 -13.50 8.92
N GLU A 333 22.54 -14.45 9.62
CA GLU A 333 21.90 -15.17 10.74
C GLU A 333 21.31 -14.22 11.81
N PRO A 334 22.00 -13.14 12.24
CA PRO A 334 21.41 -12.19 13.19
C PRO A 334 20.13 -11.51 12.67
N ILE A 335 20.03 -11.29 11.35
CA ILE A 335 18.84 -10.72 10.72
C ILE A 335 17.67 -11.71 10.84
N TYR A 336 17.91 -13.00 10.60
CA TYR A 336 16.90 -14.05 10.77
C TYR A 336 16.46 -14.19 12.22
N LYS A 337 17.40 -14.15 13.18
CA LYS A 337 17.08 -14.18 14.62
C LYS A 337 16.12 -13.04 15.01
N ASP A 338 16.44 -11.81 14.61
CA ASP A 338 15.60 -10.65 14.94
C ASP A 338 14.25 -10.65 14.20
N LEU A 339 14.23 -11.08 12.93
CA LEU A 339 12.99 -11.17 12.14
C LEU A 339 12.17 -12.44 12.41
N THR A 340 12.58 -13.26 13.36
CA THR A 340 11.81 -14.39 13.91
C THR A 340 11.54 -14.24 15.41
N ASP A 341 11.67 -13.01 15.92
CA ASP A 341 11.21 -12.65 17.27
C ASP A 341 9.72 -12.99 17.44
N GLU A 342 9.38 -13.57 18.59
CA GLU A 342 8.05 -14.09 18.86
C GLU A 342 7.00 -12.98 18.85
N LYS A 343 7.31 -11.82 19.45
CA LYS A 343 6.39 -10.67 19.50
C LYS A 343 6.14 -10.09 18.10
N LEU A 344 7.16 -10.11 17.23
CA LEU A 344 6.98 -9.72 15.83
C LEU A 344 6.04 -10.69 15.10
N LEU A 345 6.26 -12.00 15.24
CA LEU A 345 5.47 -13.02 14.55
C LEU A 345 4.03 -13.11 15.10
N GLU A 346 3.80 -12.89 16.39
CA GLU A 346 2.46 -12.77 16.99
C GLU A 346 1.64 -11.64 16.34
N ARG A 347 2.29 -10.53 15.99
CA ARG A 347 1.65 -9.42 15.28
C ARG A 347 1.41 -9.72 13.80
N CYS A 348 2.07 -10.73 13.23
CA CYS A 348 1.85 -11.21 11.86
C CYS A 348 0.73 -12.25 11.76
N ILE A 349 0.21 -12.77 12.88
CA ILE A 349 -0.95 -13.67 12.89
C ILE A 349 -2.13 -12.99 12.20
N GLY A 350 -2.76 -13.70 11.26
CA GLY A 350 -3.83 -13.20 10.39
C GLY A 350 -3.35 -12.73 9.01
N GLY A 351 -2.04 -12.51 8.83
CA GLY A 351 -1.46 -12.28 7.51
C GLY A 351 -1.87 -10.94 6.86
N TYR A 352 -2.20 -9.93 7.68
CA TYR A 352 -2.77 -8.66 7.23
C TYR A 352 -1.88 -7.88 6.27
N THR A 353 -2.51 -7.07 5.41
CA THR A 353 -1.82 -6.23 4.42
C THR A 353 -2.45 -4.83 4.36
N GLN A 354 -1.68 -3.86 3.87
CA GLN A 354 -2.11 -2.47 3.68
C GLN A 354 -2.15 -2.04 2.21
N ASN A 355 -2.09 -3.00 1.27
CA ASN A 355 -2.05 -2.70 -0.17
C ASN A 355 -3.28 -1.92 -0.67
N ALA A 356 -4.43 -2.13 -0.03
CA ALA A 356 -5.66 -1.38 -0.29
C ALA A 356 -5.47 0.13 -0.07
N ASN A 357 -4.75 0.53 0.99
CA ASN A 357 -4.49 1.95 1.26
C ASN A 357 -3.63 2.58 0.17
N GLU A 358 -2.59 1.88 -0.32
CA GLU A 358 -1.75 2.40 -1.41
C GLU A 358 -2.59 2.70 -2.67
N SER A 359 -3.58 1.85 -2.96
CA SER A 359 -4.51 2.01 -4.08
C SER A 359 -5.47 3.19 -3.87
N LEU A 360 -6.08 3.30 -2.68
CA LEU A 360 -6.94 4.43 -2.33
C LEU A 360 -6.18 5.76 -2.38
N ASN A 361 -4.99 5.80 -1.78
CA ASN A 361 -4.12 6.96 -1.76
C ASN A 361 -3.83 7.47 -3.18
N HIS A 362 -3.58 6.55 -4.12
CA HIS A 362 -3.40 6.90 -5.53
C HIS A 362 -4.65 7.61 -6.08
N MET A 363 -5.85 7.04 -5.89
CA MET A 363 -7.11 7.61 -6.38
C MET A 363 -7.37 9.02 -5.83
N ILE A 364 -7.12 9.24 -4.54
CA ILE A 364 -7.28 10.57 -3.90
C ILE A 364 -6.43 11.61 -4.65
N TRP A 365 -5.16 11.27 -4.91
CA TRP A 365 -4.22 12.20 -5.51
C TRP A 365 -4.31 12.28 -7.04
N GLU A 366 -5.03 11.38 -7.71
CA GLU A 366 -5.46 11.58 -9.10
C GLU A 366 -6.56 12.65 -9.20
N ILE A 367 -7.51 12.67 -8.26
CA ILE A 367 -8.59 13.67 -8.21
C ILE A 367 -8.07 15.04 -7.73
N ALA A 368 -7.14 15.04 -6.78
CA ALA A 368 -6.44 16.23 -6.28
C ALA A 368 -4.93 16.16 -6.54
N PRO A 369 -4.45 16.37 -7.79
CA PRO A 369 -3.04 16.25 -8.14
C PRO A 369 -2.10 17.01 -7.21
N LYS A 370 -1.09 16.32 -6.70
CA LYS A 370 -0.05 16.87 -5.80
C LYS A 370 0.72 18.07 -6.39
N LYS A 371 0.71 18.20 -7.72
CA LYS A 371 1.36 19.30 -8.47
C LYS A 371 0.56 20.60 -8.43
N LEU A 372 -0.73 20.54 -8.10
CA LEU A 372 -1.60 21.70 -8.01
C LEU A 372 -1.68 22.19 -6.56
N SER A 373 -1.92 23.50 -6.37
CA SER A 373 -2.23 24.02 -5.05
C SER A 373 -3.53 23.42 -4.54
N GLY A 374 -3.48 22.84 -3.34
CA GLY A 374 -4.67 22.29 -2.66
C GLY A 374 -5.41 23.35 -1.87
N SER A 375 -6.71 23.16 -1.74
CA SER A 375 -7.54 23.75 -0.70
C SER A 375 -8.25 22.62 0.04
N LEU A 376 -8.62 22.86 1.30
CA LEU A 376 -9.32 21.86 2.11
C LEU A 376 -10.57 21.29 1.38
N PRO A 377 -11.46 22.10 0.78
CA PRO A 377 -12.63 21.56 0.06
C PRO A 377 -12.25 20.64 -1.11
N ILE A 378 -11.14 20.89 -1.79
CA ILE A 378 -10.68 20.03 -2.90
C ILE A 378 -10.16 18.69 -2.37
N VAL A 379 -9.41 18.71 -1.27
CA VAL A 379 -8.91 17.49 -0.63
C VAL A 379 -10.06 16.67 -0.04
N GLU A 380 -11.03 17.33 0.59
CA GLU A 380 -12.24 16.68 1.12
C GLU A 380 -13.10 16.08 0.00
N PHE A 381 -13.30 16.81 -1.12
CA PHE A 381 -13.94 16.27 -2.31
C PHE A 381 -13.23 15.00 -2.81
N ALA A 382 -11.91 15.08 -2.97
CA ALA A 382 -11.11 13.98 -3.51
C ALA A 382 -11.12 12.76 -2.60
N ALA A 383 -10.99 12.96 -1.28
CA ALA A 383 -11.00 11.89 -0.30
C ALA A 383 -12.35 11.14 -0.28
N ASN A 384 -13.47 11.88 -0.22
CA ASN A 384 -14.80 11.26 -0.21
C ASN A 384 -15.11 10.55 -1.52
N ILE A 385 -14.89 11.18 -2.69
CA ILE A 385 -15.13 10.54 -3.99
C ILE A 385 -14.24 9.30 -4.18
N ALA A 386 -12.95 9.40 -3.86
CA ALA A 386 -12.05 8.26 -3.97
C ALA A 386 -12.51 7.11 -3.08
N ALA A 387 -12.91 7.38 -1.84
CA ALA A 387 -13.34 6.34 -0.90
C ALA A 387 -14.64 5.64 -1.36
N VAL A 388 -15.66 6.38 -1.79
CA VAL A 388 -16.93 5.77 -2.25
C VAL A 388 -16.74 4.99 -3.56
N THR A 389 -15.92 5.50 -4.48
CA THR A 389 -15.64 4.79 -5.75
C THR A 389 -14.71 3.59 -5.55
N PHE A 390 -13.82 3.65 -4.55
CA PHE A 390 -13.03 2.51 -4.14
C PHE A 390 -13.92 1.39 -3.59
N ASN A 391 -14.89 1.72 -2.74
CA ASN A 391 -15.80 0.74 -2.14
C ASN A 391 -16.77 0.12 -3.15
N GLU A 392 -17.45 0.95 -3.96
CA GLU A 392 -18.63 0.53 -4.72
C GLU A 392 -18.48 0.72 -6.23
N GLY A 393 -17.34 1.23 -6.70
CA GLY A 393 -17.13 1.56 -8.11
C GLY A 393 -17.77 2.86 -8.56
N LEU A 394 -17.86 3.04 -9.87
CA LEU A 394 -18.45 4.24 -10.45
C LEU A 394 -19.95 4.34 -10.16
N GLY A 395 -20.60 3.24 -9.78
CA GLY A 395 -21.94 3.19 -9.19
C GLY A 395 -22.18 4.27 -8.15
N ALA A 396 -21.23 4.47 -7.23
CA ALA A 396 -21.32 5.47 -6.17
C ALA A 396 -21.51 6.90 -6.68
N LEU A 397 -20.99 7.23 -7.86
CA LEU A 397 -21.13 8.57 -8.44
C LEU A 397 -22.59 8.86 -8.83
N LEU A 398 -23.39 7.84 -9.13
CA LEU A 398 -24.82 8.02 -9.39
C LEU A 398 -25.56 8.43 -8.11
N SER A 399 -25.21 7.85 -6.96
CA SER A 399 -25.76 8.26 -5.66
C SER A 399 -25.38 9.71 -5.34
N CYS A 400 -24.11 10.09 -5.50
CA CYS A 400 -23.70 11.49 -5.30
C CYS A 400 -24.43 12.44 -6.26
N LYS A 401 -24.66 12.02 -7.51
CA LYS A 401 -25.36 12.82 -8.52
C LYS A 401 -26.85 12.98 -8.17
N HIS A 402 -27.48 11.94 -7.63
CA HIS A 402 -28.85 11.98 -7.11
C HIS A 402 -28.98 12.97 -5.95
N ASP A 403 -28.09 12.90 -4.96
CA ASP A 403 -28.12 13.79 -3.79
C ASP A 403 -27.85 15.25 -4.16
N LEU A 404 -27.15 15.49 -5.26
CA LEU A 404 -26.97 16.81 -5.87
C LEU A 404 -28.19 17.32 -6.63
N GLY A 405 -29.27 16.54 -6.74
CA GLY A 405 -30.47 16.88 -7.49
C GLY A 405 -30.28 16.86 -9.01
N ILE A 406 -29.27 16.15 -9.52
CA ILE A 406 -28.99 16.08 -10.95
C ILE A 406 -29.64 14.82 -11.53
N GLY A 407 -30.50 14.99 -12.52
CA GLY A 407 -31.24 13.89 -13.17
C GLY A 407 -30.35 12.73 -13.61
N LEU A 408 -30.78 11.50 -13.28
CA LEU A 408 -30.11 10.26 -13.68
C LEU A 408 -30.77 9.69 -14.93
N GLU A 409 -30.13 9.92 -16.08
CA GLU A 409 -30.59 9.35 -17.35
C GLU A 409 -30.17 7.88 -17.51
N PRO A 410 -30.89 7.08 -18.32
CA PRO A 410 -30.54 5.68 -18.60
C PRO A 410 -29.09 5.51 -19.11
N SER A 411 -28.59 6.46 -19.92
CA SER A 411 -27.23 6.42 -20.45
C SER A 411 -26.16 6.49 -19.36
N ALA A 412 -26.40 7.19 -18.26
CA ALA A 412 -25.45 7.26 -17.15
C ALA A 412 -25.35 5.91 -16.41
N HIS A 413 -26.48 5.24 -16.22
CA HIS A 413 -26.53 3.90 -15.63
C HIS A 413 -25.85 2.87 -16.52
N ALA A 414 -26.13 2.91 -17.83
CA ALA A 414 -25.50 2.00 -18.79
C ALA A 414 -23.98 2.16 -18.82
N TYR A 415 -23.49 3.41 -18.88
CA TYR A 415 -22.05 3.71 -18.85
C TYR A 415 -21.38 3.19 -17.60
N VAL A 416 -21.94 3.47 -16.42
CA VAL A 416 -21.36 3.03 -15.14
C VAL A 416 -21.33 1.50 -15.05
N LYS A 417 -22.40 0.83 -15.47
CA LYS A 417 -22.48 -0.64 -15.48
C LYS A 417 -21.41 -1.26 -16.37
N GLU A 418 -21.18 -0.71 -17.55
CA GLU A 418 -20.17 -1.17 -18.50
C GLU A 418 -18.75 -1.00 -17.91
N VAL A 419 -18.42 0.19 -17.42
CA VAL A 419 -17.08 0.47 -16.88
C VAL A 419 -16.79 -0.34 -15.61
N ASP A 420 -17.76 -0.49 -14.70
CA ASP A 420 -17.57 -1.31 -13.51
C ASP A 420 -17.44 -2.79 -13.86
N ALA A 421 -18.17 -3.30 -14.87
CA ALA A 421 -18.01 -4.67 -15.37
C ALA A 421 -16.61 -4.89 -15.96
N GLU A 422 -16.09 -3.96 -16.75
CA GLU A 422 -14.73 -4.03 -17.27
C GLU A 422 -13.69 -4.00 -16.13
N ARG A 423 -13.89 -3.13 -15.13
CA ARG A 423 -13.00 -3.03 -13.96
C ARG A 423 -12.92 -4.37 -13.22
N ILE A 424 -14.08 -4.98 -12.94
CA ILE A 424 -14.17 -6.28 -12.27
C ILE A 424 -13.51 -7.36 -13.14
N GLY A 425 -13.83 -7.41 -14.44
CA GLY A 425 -13.22 -8.38 -15.35
C GLY A 425 -11.70 -8.26 -15.45
N ARG A 426 -11.14 -7.03 -15.44
CA ARG A 426 -9.68 -6.81 -15.39
C ARG A 426 -9.08 -7.27 -14.06
N ALA A 427 -9.76 -7.02 -12.94
CA ALA A 427 -9.30 -7.45 -11.63
C ALA A 427 -9.29 -8.98 -11.51
N GLU A 428 -10.34 -9.65 -11.98
CA GLU A 428 -10.44 -11.12 -12.05
C GLU A 428 -9.39 -11.71 -12.98
N PHE A 429 -9.18 -11.11 -14.16
CA PHE A 429 -8.11 -11.51 -15.07
C PHE A 429 -6.73 -11.39 -14.41
N ASN A 430 -6.44 -10.27 -13.75
CA ASN A 430 -5.17 -10.07 -13.05
C ASN A 430 -4.99 -11.03 -11.86
N ALA A 431 -6.05 -11.32 -11.12
CA ALA A 431 -6.02 -12.30 -10.04
C ALA A 431 -5.74 -13.71 -10.59
N THR A 432 -6.35 -14.05 -11.73
CA THR A 432 -6.15 -15.32 -12.42
C THR A 432 -4.72 -15.43 -12.93
N THR A 433 -4.18 -14.41 -13.63
CA THR A 433 -2.80 -14.41 -14.14
C THR A 433 -1.75 -14.39 -13.03
N GLN A 434 -2.08 -13.95 -11.82
CA GLN A 434 -1.18 -14.08 -10.66
C GLN A 434 -1.10 -15.52 -10.11
N THR A 435 -2.00 -16.42 -10.50
CA THR A 435 -1.88 -17.85 -10.13
C THR A 435 -0.65 -18.48 -10.81
N LYS A 436 -0.09 -19.51 -10.17
CA LYS A 436 1.07 -20.23 -10.73
C LYS A 436 0.70 -20.93 -12.05
N GLU A 437 -0.53 -21.42 -12.14
CA GLU A 437 -1.06 -22.16 -13.29
C GLU A 437 -1.27 -21.26 -14.50
N ALA A 438 -1.87 -20.09 -14.33
CA ALA A 438 -2.02 -19.13 -15.42
C ALA A 438 -0.66 -18.61 -15.93
N ARG A 439 0.33 -18.39 -15.05
CA ARG A 439 1.71 -18.04 -15.47
C ARG A 439 2.40 -19.14 -16.26
N ILE A 440 2.08 -20.40 -15.98
CA ILE A 440 2.57 -21.54 -16.76
C ILE A 440 1.86 -21.59 -18.11
N GLN A 441 0.54 -21.40 -18.14
CA GLN A 441 -0.25 -21.38 -19.36
C GLN A 441 0.16 -20.24 -20.30
N GLU A 442 0.34 -19.01 -19.79
CA GLU A 442 0.81 -17.89 -20.62
C GLU A 442 2.20 -18.14 -21.21
N ARG A 443 3.11 -18.81 -20.47
CA ARG A 443 4.41 -19.20 -21.01
C ARG A 443 4.28 -20.26 -22.11
N LEU A 444 3.35 -21.21 -21.95
CA LEU A 444 3.06 -22.21 -22.97
C LEU A 444 2.45 -21.56 -24.21
N ASP A 445 1.48 -20.68 -24.05
CA ASP A 445 0.83 -19.97 -25.17
C ASP A 445 1.80 -19.07 -25.92
N LYS A 446 2.72 -18.40 -25.20
CA LYS A 446 3.75 -17.57 -25.81
C LYS A 446 4.76 -18.42 -26.58
N LYS A 447 5.17 -19.56 -26.02
CA LYS A 447 6.03 -20.53 -26.70
C LYS A 447 5.35 -21.12 -27.94
N MET A 448 4.06 -21.46 -27.85
CA MET A 448 3.28 -21.92 -28.99
C MET A 448 3.23 -20.87 -30.10
N LYS A 449 3.02 -19.59 -29.77
CA LYS A 449 3.04 -18.49 -30.76
C LYS A 449 4.43 -18.27 -31.37
N GLU A 450 5.50 -18.38 -30.59
CA GLU A 450 6.87 -18.29 -31.08
C GLU A 450 7.22 -19.49 -31.99
N ASP A 451 6.82 -20.70 -31.61
CA ASP A 451 6.98 -21.92 -32.42
C ASP A 451 6.15 -21.82 -33.72
N GLN A 452 4.95 -21.23 -33.67
CA GLN A 452 4.11 -20.97 -34.84
C GLN A 452 4.75 -19.93 -35.78
N TYR A 453 5.32 -18.86 -35.23
CA TYR A 453 6.05 -17.84 -35.99
C TYR A 453 7.33 -18.39 -36.64
N ILE A 454 8.03 -19.30 -35.96
CA ILE A 454 9.20 -20.01 -36.50
C ILE A 454 8.76 -21.00 -37.59
N ALA A 455 7.63 -21.68 -37.42
CA ALA A 455 7.06 -22.60 -38.40
C ALA A 455 6.51 -21.90 -39.65
N GLU A 456 6.03 -20.65 -39.51
CA GLU A 456 5.51 -19.82 -40.61
C GLU A 456 6.61 -19.15 -41.45
N GLY A 457 7.89 -19.37 -41.13
CA GLY A 457 9.01 -19.14 -42.05
C GLY A 457 9.15 -17.72 -42.58
N THR A 458 9.47 -16.75 -41.71
CA THR A 458 9.92 -15.43 -42.19
C THR A 458 11.38 -15.52 -42.63
N VAL A 459 11.61 -15.42 -43.94
CA VAL A 459 12.94 -15.28 -44.56
C VAL A 459 13.61 -14.02 -44.02
N LEU A 460 14.58 -14.19 -43.11
CA LEU A 460 15.47 -13.12 -42.68
C LEU A 460 16.59 -12.98 -43.71
N TYR A 461 16.68 -11.78 -44.29
CA TYR A 461 17.72 -11.33 -45.22
C TYR A 461 19.12 -11.75 -44.75
N GLY A 462 19.84 -12.50 -45.60
CA GLY A 462 21.24 -12.82 -45.39
C GLY A 462 22.10 -11.57 -45.53
N ALA A 463 23.00 -11.35 -44.58
CA ALA A 463 24.03 -10.32 -44.66
C ALA A 463 25.03 -10.68 -45.77
N GLY A 464 25.18 -9.80 -46.76
CA GLY A 464 26.24 -9.87 -47.77
C GLY A 464 25.71 -9.77 -49.20
N ILE A 465 25.42 -8.55 -49.66
CA ILE A 465 25.55 -8.21 -51.07
C ILE A 465 26.46 -6.99 -51.14
N ASP A 466 27.62 -7.24 -51.75
CA ASP A 466 28.66 -6.31 -52.16
C ASP A 466 28.18 -5.58 -53.41
N ASP A 467 27.99 -4.27 -53.31
CA ASP A 467 27.74 -3.40 -54.46
C ASP A 467 28.97 -2.53 -54.71
N SER A 468 29.93 -3.11 -55.41
CA SER A 468 30.95 -2.37 -56.14
C SER A 468 30.41 -1.98 -57.53
N VAL A 469 30.13 -0.67 -57.65
CA VAL A 469 29.81 0.16 -58.85
C VAL A 469 28.44 -0.02 -59.50
#